data_AF-A0A1N6JKU5-F1
#
_entry.id   AF-A0A1N6JKU5-F1
#
_cell.length_a   1.000
_cell.length_b   1.000
_cell.length_c   1.000
_cell.angle_alpha   90.00
_cell.angle_beta   90.00
_cell.angle_gamma   90.00
#
_symmetry.space_group_name_H-M   'P 1'
#
loop_
_entity.id
_entity.type
_entity.pdbx_description
1 polymer ?
#
loop_
_entity_poly.entity_id
_entity_poly.type
_entity_poly.pdbx_seq_one_letter_code
_entity_poly.pdbx_strand_id
1 'polypeptide(L)'
;MQVNNDVRTVRHCVFNLHVHLVFVTKYRRDVFSGRVLIDLEEIFKNVCLDFEAELVEFNGEHDHIHLLVNYPPKIAISNLVNSLKGVSSRLIRKKNYPEIKNKLWGNMLWSPSYFAGSCGGAPLSIIKQYIEQQQRPH
;
A
#
# COMPACT_ATOMS: atom_id res chain seq x y z
N MET A 1 2.57 29.68 -1.78
CA MET A 1 2.33 28.24 -1.95
C MET A 1 1.79 27.72 -0.63
N GLN A 2 0.48 27.43 -0.55
CA GLN A 2 -0.11 26.85 0.66
C GLN A 2 0.38 25.40 0.77
N VAL A 3 1.37 25.17 1.63
CA VAL A 3 1.72 23.81 2.06
C VAL A 3 0.76 23.45 3.18
N ASN A 4 -0.49 23.13 2.82
CA ASN A 4 -1.36 22.43 3.74
C ASN A 4 -0.99 20.95 3.60
N ASN A 5 0.05 20.52 4.32
CA ASN A 5 0.41 19.12 4.39
C ASN A 5 -0.18 18.56 5.67
N ASP A 6 -1.26 17.79 5.52
CA ASP A 6 -1.91 17.00 6.57
C ASP A 6 -0.93 15.98 7.18
N VAL A 7 -0.04 16.46 8.04
CA VAL A 7 0.85 15.63 8.85
C VAL A 7 0.01 14.91 9.91
N ARG A 8 0.09 13.58 9.96
CA ARG A 8 -0.63 12.80 10.97
C ARG A 8 0.12 12.85 12.29
N THR A 9 -0.64 12.92 13.37
CA THR A 9 -0.08 12.99 14.72
C THR A 9 -0.64 11.84 15.56
N VAL A 10 0.26 11.19 16.28
CA VAL A 10 -0.04 10.27 17.40
C VAL A 10 0.64 10.82 18.65
N ARG A 11 0.32 10.25 19.83
CA ARG A 11 0.69 10.78 21.16
C ARG A 11 2.14 11.27 21.32
N HIS A 12 3.10 10.64 20.62
CA HIS A 12 4.52 10.99 20.71
C HIS A 12 5.21 11.11 19.34
N CYS A 13 4.46 11.24 18.24
CA CYS A 13 5.05 11.30 16.90
C CYS A 13 4.16 12.06 15.93
N VAL A 14 4.76 12.99 15.19
CA VAL A 14 4.19 13.63 14.00
C VAL A 14 4.87 13.02 12.79
N PHE A 15 4.10 12.53 11.82
CA PHE A 15 4.65 11.81 10.68
C PHE A 15 3.88 12.11 9.38
N ASN A 16 4.61 12.00 8.27
CA ASN A 16 4.07 12.02 6.92
C ASN A 16 4.77 10.91 6.13
N LEU A 17 4.35 9.67 6.38
CA LEU A 17 4.97 8.48 5.80
C LEU A 17 3.96 7.83 4.86
N HIS A 18 4.28 7.89 3.56
CA HIS A 18 3.54 7.15 2.55
C HIS A 18 4.44 6.10 1.90
N VAL A 19 3.82 4.97 1.56
CA VAL A 19 4.44 3.93 0.75
C VAL A 19 3.56 3.64 -0.45
N HIS A 20 4.19 3.60 -1.63
CA HIS A 20 3.62 3.03 -2.83
C HIS A 20 3.94 1.54 -2.86
N LEU A 21 2.90 0.72 -2.83
CA LEU A 21 3.00 -0.73 -2.92
C LEU A 21 2.48 -1.19 -4.29
N VAL A 22 3.19 -2.13 -4.90
CA VAL A 22 2.69 -2.83 -6.10
C VAL A 22 2.66 -4.32 -5.84
N PHE A 23 1.48 -4.91 -6.02
CA PHE A 23 1.29 -6.35 -5.96
C PHE A 23 0.92 -6.88 -7.34
N VAL A 24 1.61 -7.94 -7.75
CA VAL A 24 1.39 -8.60 -9.04
C VAL A 24 0.77 -9.96 -8.78
N THR A 25 -0.20 -10.34 -9.60
CA THR A 25 -0.84 -11.65 -9.58
C THR A 25 0.19 -12.75 -9.77
N LYS A 26 -0.12 -13.94 -9.25
CA LYS A 26 0.72 -15.12 -9.47
C LYS A 26 0.81 -15.39 -10.98
N TYR A 27 2.04 -15.51 -11.50
CA TYR A 27 2.33 -15.71 -12.92
C TYR A 27 1.84 -14.58 -13.86
N ARG A 28 1.57 -13.37 -13.34
CA ARG A 28 1.07 -12.23 -14.13
C ARG A 28 -0.18 -12.60 -14.96
N ARG A 29 -1.14 -13.26 -14.32
CA ARG A 29 -2.38 -13.66 -14.98
C ARG A 29 -3.39 -12.54 -14.89
N ASP A 30 -4.02 -12.25 -16.02
CA ASP A 30 -5.11 -11.27 -16.14
C ASP A 30 -6.39 -11.76 -15.44
N VAL A 31 -6.44 -11.67 -14.12
CA VAL A 31 -7.56 -12.19 -13.31
C VAL A 31 -8.38 -11.09 -12.65
N PHE A 32 -7.91 -9.85 -12.70
CA PHE A 32 -8.63 -8.71 -12.16
C PHE A 32 -9.60 -8.12 -13.18
N SER A 33 -10.86 -8.15 -12.78
CA SER A 33 -11.97 -7.42 -13.39
C SER A 33 -12.39 -6.30 -12.43
N GLY A 34 -13.18 -5.33 -12.91
CA GLY A 34 -13.63 -4.20 -12.07
C GLY A 34 -14.30 -4.65 -10.76
N ARG A 35 -15.11 -5.72 -10.79
CA ARG A 35 -15.74 -6.29 -9.58
C ARG A 35 -14.72 -6.88 -8.59
N VAL A 36 -13.63 -7.46 -9.08
CA VAL A 36 -12.57 -7.99 -8.22
C VAL A 36 -11.78 -6.85 -7.59
N LEU A 37 -11.53 -5.78 -8.35
CA LEU A 37 -10.84 -4.59 -7.85
C LEU A 37 -11.64 -3.86 -6.76
N ILE A 38 -12.96 -3.74 -6.92
CA ILE A 38 -13.85 -3.15 -5.89
C ILE A 38 -13.76 -3.95 -4.57
N ASP A 39 -13.89 -5.27 -4.64
CA ASP A 39 -13.78 -6.13 -3.45
C ASP A 39 -12.38 -6.07 -2.82
N LEU A 40 -11.33 -6.01 -3.66
CA LEU A 40 -9.95 -5.86 -3.18
C LEU A 40 -9.74 -4.54 -2.45
N GLU A 41 -10.24 -3.43 -2.99
CA GLU A 41 -10.14 -2.11 -2.37
C GLU A 41 -10.78 -2.11 -0.98
N GLU A 42 -12.00 -2.66 -0.84
CA GLU A 42 -12.69 -2.78 0.45
C GLU A 42 -11.87 -3.62 1.45
N ILE A 43 -11.33 -4.76 1.01
CA ILE A 43 -10.49 -5.60 1.85
C ILE A 43 -9.24 -4.85 2.30
N PHE A 44 -8.56 -4.13 1.39
CA PHE A 44 -7.35 -3.39 1.73
C PHE A 44 -7.63 -2.21 2.65
N LYS A 45 -8.76 -1.50 2.50
CA LYS A 45 -9.19 -0.47 3.45
C LYS A 45 -9.30 -1.02 4.86
N ASN A 46 -9.99 -2.16 5.01
CA ASN A 46 -10.15 -2.82 6.31
C ASN A 46 -8.82 -3.28 6.92
N VAL A 47 -7.95 -3.91 6.12
CA VAL A 47 -6.63 -4.33 6.60
C VAL A 47 -5.75 -3.13 6.96
N CYS A 48 -5.80 -2.03 6.22
CA CYS A 48 -5.06 -0.81 6.59
C CYS A 48 -5.57 -0.26 7.93
N LEU A 49 -6.89 -0.23 8.13
CA LEU A 49 -7.51 0.23 9.38
C LEU A 49 -7.04 -0.59 10.59
N ASP A 50 -6.96 -1.92 10.45
CA ASP A 50 -6.44 -2.83 11.50
C ASP A 50 -4.97 -2.51 11.89
N PHE A 51 -4.23 -1.86 10.99
CA PHE A 51 -2.84 -1.44 11.20
C PHE A 51 -2.69 0.03 11.60
N GLU A 52 -3.81 0.72 11.89
CA GLU A 52 -3.88 2.19 12.08
C GLU A 52 -3.34 2.98 10.87
N ALA A 53 -3.26 2.32 9.72
CA ALA A 53 -2.87 2.87 8.43
C ALA A 53 -4.12 3.31 7.65
N GLU A 54 -3.90 4.09 6.61
CA GLU A 54 -4.94 4.61 5.73
C GLU A 54 -4.59 4.24 4.28
N LEU A 55 -5.54 3.60 3.59
CA LEU A 55 -5.46 3.42 2.15
C LEU A 55 -5.88 4.75 1.50
N VAL A 56 -4.90 5.51 1.04
CA VAL A 56 -5.10 6.85 0.48
C VAL A 56 -5.61 6.77 -0.96
N GLU A 57 -5.02 5.88 -1.76
CA GLU A 57 -5.40 5.68 -3.16
C GLU A 57 -5.21 4.22 -3.55
N PHE A 58 -6.09 3.73 -4.43
CA PHE A 58 -6.07 2.36 -4.91
C PHE A 58 -6.50 2.30 -6.36
N ASN A 59 -5.70 1.63 -7.20
CA ASN A 59 -6.13 1.27 -8.54
C ASN A 59 -5.39 0.02 -9.00
N GLY A 60 -5.80 -0.57 -10.12
CA GLY A 60 -5.12 -1.71 -10.70
C GLY A 60 -5.50 -1.96 -12.15
N GLU A 61 -4.68 -2.78 -12.78
CA GLU A 61 -4.91 -3.33 -14.11
C GLU A 61 -5.28 -4.81 -13.98
N HIS A 62 -5.24 -5.55 -15.08
CA HIS A 62 -5.68 -6.94 -15.12
C HIS A 62 -4.80 -7.91 -14.33
N ASP A 63 -3.50 -7.64 -14.20
CA ASP A 63 -2.53 -8.54 -13.58
C ASP A 63 -1.82 -7.94 -12.35
N HIS A 64 -2.05 -6.67 -12.00
CA HIS A 64 -1.39 -6.01 -10.88
C HIS A 64 -2.22 -4.87 -10.29
N ILE A 65 -1.89 -4.47 -9.07
CA ILE A 65 -2.53 -3.37 -8.34
C ILE A 65 -1.48 -2.44 -7.73
N HIS A 66 -1.87 -1.19 -7.54
CA HIS A 66 -1.13 -0.14 -6.86
C HIS A 66 -1.90 0.33 -5.63
N LEU A 67 -1.20 0.46 -4.51
CA LEU A 67 -1.74 1.04 -3.28
C LEU A 67 -0.85 2.21 -2.86
N LEU A 68 -1.45 3.36 -2.56
CA LEU A 68 -0.81 4.41 -1.79
C LEU A 68 -1.31 4.30 -0.35
N VAL A 69 -0.41 4.02 0.58
CA VAL A 69 -0.78 3.83 1.99
C VAL A 69 -0.03 4.83 2.84
N ASN A 70 -0.78 5.56 3.67
CA ASN A 70 -0.22 6.35 4.77
C ASN A 70 -0.18 5.48 6.04
N TYR A 71 1.00 5.33 6.66
CA TYR A 71 1.18 4.34 7.73
C TYR A 71 1.97 4.91 8.93
N PRO A 72 1.67 4.45 10.17
CA PRO A 72 2.43 4.85 11.35
C PRO A 72 3.89 4.32 11.33
N PRO A 73 4.86 5.06 11.89
CA PRO A 73 6.27 4.66 11.88
C PRO A 73 6.57 3.37 12.66
N LYS A 74 5.68 2.96 13.58
CA LYS A 74 5.79 1.69 14.32
C LYS A 74 5.52 0.45 13.45
N ILE A 75 4.92 0.63 12.27
CA ILE A 75 4.52 -0.48 11.40
C ILE A 75 5.67 -0.83 10.45
N ALA A 76 6.15 -2.07 10.55
CA ALA A 76 7.02 -2.63 9.52
C ALA A 76 6.21 -2.89 8.24
N ILE A 77 6.65 -2.33 7.11
CA ILE A 77 5.97 -2.49 5.81
C ILE A 77 5.81 -3.96 5.42
N SER A 78 6.79 -4.80 5.72
CA SER A 78 6.71 -6.25 5.47
C SER A 78 5.52 -6.90 6.19
N ASN A 79 5.22 -6.51 7.43
CA ASN A 79 4.08 -7.04 8.19
C ASN A 79 2.76 -6.59 7.57
N LEU A 80 2.65 -5.32 7.19
CA LEU A 80 1.47 -4.79 6.49
C LEU A 80 1.25 -5.52 5.16
N VAL A 81 2.28 -5.67 4.34
CA VAL A 81 2.22 -6.37 3.06
C VAL A 81 1.80 -7.83 3.23
N ASN A 82 2.34 -8.52 4.23
CA ASN A 82 1.96 -9.91 4.54
C ASN A 82 0.46 -10.00 4.86
N SER A 83 -0.06 -9.07 5.67
CA SER A 83 -1.49 -9.02 5.99
C SER A 83 -2.34 -8.71 4.76
N LEU A 84 -2.00 -7.64 4.01
CA LEU A 84 -2.71 -7.24 2.80
C LEU A 84 -2.81 -8.40 1.80
N LYS A 85 -1.69 -9.04 1.46
CA LYS A 85 -1.65 -10.14 0.48
C LYS A 85 -2.33 -11.40 1.01
N GLY A 86 -2.13 -11.74 2.29
CA GLY A 86 -2.69 -12.94 2.90
C GLY A 86 -4.22 -12.87 3.04
N VAL A 87 -4.73 -11.79 3.61
CA VAL A 87 -6.18 -11.58 3.81
C VAL A 87 -6.90 -11.46 2.48
N SER A 88 -6.40 -10.63 1.55
CA SER A 88 -7.00 -10.49 0.21
C SER A 88 -7.03 -11.81 -0.56
N SER A 89 -5.92 -12.56 -0.60
CA SER A 89 -5.88 -13.86 -1.29
C SER A 89 -6.93 -14.83 -0.73
N ARG A 90 -7.10 -14.87 0.59
CA ARG A 90 -8.09 -15.73 1.25
C ARG A 90 -9.52 -15.29 0.95
N LEU A 91 -9.84 -14.01 1.11
CA LEU A 91 -11.21 -13.51 0.96
C LEU A 91 -11.67 -13.50 -0.51
N ILE A 92 -10.82 -13.07 -1.44
CA ILE A 92 -11.14 -13.08 -2.87
C ILE A 92 -11.33 -14.51 -3.37
N ARG A 93 -10.53 -15.49 -2.92
CA ARG A 93 -10.74 -16.89 -3.31
C ARG A 93 -12.07 -17.45 -2.79
N LYS A 94 -12.54 -17.04 -1.61
CA LYS A 94 -13.86 -17.46 -1.09
C LYS A 94 -15.03 -16.96 -1.96
N LYS A 95 -14.86 -15.86 -2.69
CA LYS A 95 -15.89 -15.31 -3.60
C LYS A 95 -16.09 -16.15 -4.87
N ASN A 96 -15.20 -17.10 -5.17
CA ASN A 96 -15.33 -18.05 -6.29
C ASN A 96 -15.49 -17.41 -7.68
N TYR A 97 -14.81 -16.29 -7.95
CA TYR A 97 -14.82 -15.64 -9.26
C TYR A 97 -14.32 -16.58 -10.38
N PRO A 98 -15.09 -16.81 -11.45
CA PRO A 98 -14.67 -17.65 -12.58
C PRO A 98 -13.36 -17.18 -13.23
N GLU A 99 -13.17 -15.88 -13.40
CA GLU A 99 -11.97 -15.29 -14.02
C GLU A 99 -10.69 -15.57 -13.22
N ILE A 100 -10.80 -15.75 -11.90
CA ILE A 100 -9.68 -16.16 -11.04
C ILE A 100 -9.54 -17.68 -11.06
N LYS A 101 -10.63 -18.42 -10.82
CA LYS A 101 -10.62 -19.88 -10.69
C LYS A 101 -10.12 -20.58 -11.95
N ASN A 102 -10.46 -20.05 -13.13
CA ASN A 102 -10.09 -20.65 -14.41
C ASN A 102 -8.63 -20.37 -14.81
N LYS A 103 -7.99 -19.34 -14.23
CA LYS A 103 -6.64 -18.90 -14.59
C LYS A 103 -5.59 -19.20 -13.51
N LEU A 104 -6.01 -19.34 -12.25
CA LEU A 104 -5.11 -19.56 -11.10
C LEU A 104 -5.47 -20.82 -10.30
N TRP A 105 -4.71 -21.88 -10.55
CA TRP A 105 -4.74 -23.14 -9.82
C TRP A 105 -4.02 -23.01 -8.46
N GLY A 106 -4.54 -23.68 -7.41
CA GLY A 106 -3.98 -23.64 -6.05
C GLY A 106 -4.52 -22.51 -5.18
N ASN A 107 -3.80 -22.16 -4.10
CA ASN A 107 -4.30 -21.25 -3.06
C ASN A 107 -3.68 -19.83 -3.08
N MET A 108 -2.81 -19.51 -4.06
CA MET A 108 -2.12 -18.22 -4.13
C MET A 108 -2.74 -17.28 -5.17
N LEU A 109 -3.16 -16.08 -4.76
CA LEU A 109 -3.56 -15.01 -5.67
C LEU A 109 -2.35 -14.23 -6.20
N TRP A 110 -1.37 -13.98 -5.32
CA TRP A 110 -0.26 -13.09 -5.56
C TRP A 110 1.05 -13.81 -5.89
N SER A 111 1.92 -13.15 -6.65
CA SER A 111 3.37 -13.43 -6.64
C SER A 111 3.91 -13.33 -5.21
N PRO A 112 4.95 -14.08 -4.80
CA PRO A 112 5.57 -13.86 -3.49
C PRO A 112 6.19 -12.46 -3.34
N SER A 113 6.72 -11.89 -4.43
CA SER A 113 7.35 -10.55 -4.44
C SER A 113 6.34 -9.41 -4.32
N TYR A 114 6.83 -8.23 -3.94
CA TYR A 114 6.12 -6.95 -3.98
C TYR A 114 7.12 -5.82 -4.22
N PHE A 115 6.64 -4.70 -4.74
CA PHE A 115 7.39 -3.45 -4.74
C PHE A 115 6.96 -2.60 -3.54
N ALA A 116 7.90 -1.88 -2.95
CA ALA A 116 7.65 -0.82 -1.98
C ALA A 116 8.56 0.37 -2.26
N GLY A 117 7.96 1.53 -2.55
CA GLY A 117 8.67 2.80 -2.74
C GLY A 117 8.16 3.82 -1.74
N SER A 118 9.05 4.53 -1.05
CA SER A 118 8.64 5.66 -0.21
C SER A 118 8.08 6.78 -1.09
N CYS A 119 7.02 7.43 -0.62
CA CYS A 119 6.36 8.52 -1.32
C CYS A 119 6.08 9.69 -0.36
N GLY A 120 5.94 10.88 -0.92
CA GLY A 120 5.67 12.09 -0.15
C GLY A 120 6.91 12.78 0.39
N GLY A 121 6.81 14.10 0.55
CA GLY A 121 7.90 14.98 0.96
C GLY A 121 8.61 15.67 -0.20
N ALA A 122 9.42 16.67 0.13
CA ALA A 122 10.27 17.32 -0.85
C ALA A 122 11.35 16.34 -1.34
N PRO A 123 11.89 16.51 -2.56
CA PRO A 123 13.02 15.72 -3.03
C PRO A 123 14.15 15.68 -1.98
N LEU A 124 14.87 14.56 -1.89
CA LEU A 124 15.95 14.40 -0.90
C LEU A 124 16.98 15.53 -0.97
N SER A 125 17.25 16.07 -2.16
CA SER A 125 18.12 17.23 -2.34
C SER A 125 17.61 18.47 -1.61
N ILE A 126 16.31 18.76 -1.69
CA ILE A 126 15.68 19.90 -1.03
C ILE A 126 15.71 19.71 0.49
N ILE A 127 15.43 18.50 1.00
CA ILE A 127 15.50 18.21 2.44
C ILE A 127 16.95 18.39 2.95
N LYS A 128 17.94 17.88 2.21
CA LYS A 128 19.36 18.06 2.56
C LYS A 128 19.75 19.52 2.64
N GLN A 129 19.43 20.30 1.61
CA GLN A 129 19.71 21.73 1.57
C GLN A 129 19.01 22.47 2.73
N TYR A 130 17.76 22.13 3.03
CA TYR A 130 17.03 22.69 4.15
C TYR A 130 17.73 22.43 5.50
N ILE A 131 18.24 21.21 5.70
CA ILE A 131 18.98 20.82 6.93
C ILE A 131 20.32 21.58 7.02
N GLU A 132 21.06 21.70 5.91
CA GLU A 132 22.34 22.43 5.87
C GLU A 132 22.19 23.91 6.18
N GLN A 133 21.05 24.50 5.82
CA GLN A 133 20.73 25.91 6.08
C GLN A 133 20.19 26.17 7.49
N GLN A 134 19.94 25.13 8.31
CA GLN A 134 19.53 25.32 9.70
C GLN A 134 20.68 25.87 10.54
N GLN A 135 20.39 26.91 11.34
CA GLN A 135 21.37 27.44 12.30
C GLN A 135 21.70 26.37 13.34
N ARG A 136 23.00 26.12 13.54
CA ARG A 136 23.47 25.29 14.65
C ARG A 136 23.64 26.21 15.87
N PRO A 137 22.93 25.95 17.00
CA PRO A 137 23.15 26.71 18.22
C PRO A 137 24.59 26.52 18.70
N HIS A 138 25.17 27.58 19.28
CA HIS A 138 26.50 27.57 19.89
C HIS A 138 26.52 26.84 21.23
#